data_AF-A0A3L7SQI5-F1
#
_entry.id   AF-A0A3L7SQI5-F1
#
_cell.length_a   1.000
_cell.length_b   1.000
_cell.length_c   1.000
_cell.angle_alpha   90.00
_cell.angle_beta   90.00
_cell.angle_gamma   90.00
#
_symmetry.space_group_name_H-M   'P 1'
#
loop_
_entity.id
_entity.type
_entity.pdbx_description
1 polymer ?
#
loop_
_entity_poly.entity_id
_entity_poly.type
_entity_poly.pdbx_seq_one_letter_code
_entity_poly.pdbx_strand_id
1 'polypeptide(L)'
;IEIPATRFQPQEQLLPVGATVPASERIAFPGRVPLGGVALDDPFCGLLAEADGSPEPIVTRVIDPASGAMIRAQWSAEFSACVIFTPPHRRAVCIEPYTVLPGQRAFDTAAGWRILAAGERLGGRYTVSTG
;
A
#
# COMPACT_ATOMS: atom_id res chain seq x y z
N ILE A 1 -0.18 -12.34 -3.26
CA ILE A 1 0.34 -11.16 -2.54
C ILE A 1 -0.35 -11.05 -1.19
N GLU A 2 0.31 -10.45 -0.23
CA GLU A 2 -0.21 -10.15 1.11
C GLU A 2 0.02 -8.66 1.37
N ILE A 3 -1.07 -7.91 1.52
CA ILE A 3 -1.05 -6.47 1.74
C ILE A 3 -1.89 -6.18 3.01
N PRO A 4 -1.35 -5.44 4.00
CA PRO A 4 -2.04 -5.20 5.27
C PRO A 4 -2.94 -3.97 5.21
N ALA A 5 -3.57 -3.70 4.07
CA ALA A 5 -4.44 -2.54 3.91
C ALA A 5 -5.86 -2.82 4.39
N THR A 6 -6.46 -1.86 5.11
CA THR A 6 -7.85 -1.97 5.59
C THR A 6 -8.83 -1.09 4.83
N ARG A 7 -8.33 -0.13 4.05
CA ARG A 7 -9.15 0.84 3.31
C ARG A 7 -8.72 0.92 1.85
N PHE A 8 -9.70 1.15 0.98
CA PHE A 8 -9.56 1.41 -0.45
C PHE A 8 -10.16 2.78 -0.77
N GLN A 9 -9.54 3.51 -1.69
CA GLN A 9 -10.09 4.77 -2.20
C GLN A 9 -10.73 4.52 -3.58
N PRO A 10 -12.07 4.57 -3.70
CA PRO A 10 -12.75 4.47 -4.99
C PRO A 10 -12.27 5.55 -5.96
N GLN A 11 -12.25 5.22 -7.25
CA GLN A 11 -11.76 6.10 -8.31
C GLN A 11 -12.65 6.10 -9.55
N GLU A 12 -12.64 7.22 -10.27
CA GLU A 12 -13.11 7.37 -11.64
C GLU A 12 -12.01 8.07 -12.45
N GLN A 13 -11.61 7.48 -13.59
CA GLN A 13 -10.50 8.00 -14.42
C GLN A 13 -9.21 8.26 -13.61
N LEU A 14 -8.89 7.34 -12.69
CA LEU A 14 -7.74 7.39 -11.77
C LEU A 14 -7.78 8.53 -10.74
N LEU A 15 -8.87 9.29 -10.64
CA LEU A 15 -9.08 10.31 -9.62
C LEU A 15 -9.98 9.78 -8.51
N PRO A 16 -9.72 10.12 -7.23
CA PRO A 16 -10.53 9.63 -6.13
C PRO A 16 -11.95 10.17 -6.20
N VAL A 17 -12.91 9.32 -5.86
CA VAL A 17 -14.34 9.64 -5.74
C VAL A 17 -14.83 9.22 -4.37
N GLY A 18 -15.49 10.14 -3.67
CA GLY A 18 -16.05 9.89 -2.35
C GLY A 18 -15.01 9.58 -1.28
N ALA A 19 -15.51 9.10 -0.14
CA ALA A 19 -14.68 8.69 1.00
C ALA A 19 -14.05 7.31 0.78
N THR A 20 -13.04 6.99 1.58
CA THR A 20 -12.48 5.64 1.60
C THR A 20 -13.49 4.63 2.16
N VAL A 21 -13.49 3.44 1.56
CA VAL A 21 -14.33 2.28 1.93
C VAL A 21 -13.44 1.16 2.47
N PRO A 22 -13.99 0.16 3.19
CA PRO A 22 -13.26 -1.07 3.52
C PRO A 22 -12.55 -1.67 2.30
N ALA A 23 -11.29 -2.08 2.45
CA ALA A 23 -10.52 -2.67 1.34
C ALA A 23 -11.21 -3.92 0.77
N SER A 24 -11.91 -4.68 1.63
CA SER A 24 -12.70 -5.86 1.28
C SER A 24 -13.79 -5.62 0.25
N GLU A 25 -14.25 -4.38 0.04
CA GLU A 25 -15.19 -4.05 -1.04
C GLU A 25 -14.53 -4.11 -2.43
N ARG A 26 -13.19 -4.02 -2.49
CA ARG A 26 -12.41 -4.06 -3.74
C ARG A 26 -11.65 -5.37 -3.93
N ILE A 27 -11.03 -5.85 -2.86
CA ILE A 27 -10.17 -7.03 -2.83
C ILE A 27 -10.07 -7.53 -1.38
N ALA A 28 -9.85 -8.82 -1.14
CA ALA A 28 -9.84 -9.41 0.21
C ALA A 28 -8.59 -9.05 1.05
N PHE A 29 -8.29 -7.75 1.21
CA PHE A 29 -7.33 -7.20 2.15
C PHE A 29 -8.02 -6.74 3.45
N PRO A 30 -7.32 -6.80 4.60
CA PRO A 30 -5.99 -7.37 4.77
C PRO A 30 -6.02 -8.90 4.64
N GLY A 31 -4.98 -9.49 4.03
CA GLY A 31 -4.93 -10.93 3.79
C GLY A 31 -4.17 -11.33 2.53
N ARG A 32 -4.14 -12.64 2.27
CA ARG A 32 -3.49 -13.21 1.08
C ARG A 32 -4.47 -13.27 -0.08
N VAL A 33 -4.06 -12.71 -1.21
CA VAL A 33 -4.85 -12.71 -2.45
C VAL A 33 -4.01 -13.26 -3.61
N PRO A 34 -4.55 -14.21 -4.41
CA PRO A 34 -3.92 -14.64 -5.65
C PRO A 34 -3.87 -13.50 -6.68
N LEU A 35 -2.72 -13.30 -7.33
CA LEU A 35 -2.60 -12.27 -8.37
C LEU A 35 -3.30 -12.65 -9.68
N GLY A 36 -3.38 -13.95 -10.01
CA GLY A 36 -3.63 -14.46 -11.37
C GLY A 36 -4.88 -13.92 -12.07
N GLY A 37 -5.92 -13.49 -11.36
CA GLY A 37 -7.16 -12.98 -11.93
C GLY A 37 -7.48 -11.51 -11.63
N VAL A 38 -6.62 -10.78 -10.91
CA VAL A 38 -6.98 -9.46 -10.39
C VAL A 38 -6.30 -8.37 -11.20
N ALA A 39 -7.06 -7.55 -11.92
CA ALA A 39 -6.60 -6.27 -12.43
C ALA A 39 -6.67 -5.23 -11.31
N LEU A 40 -5.61 -4.47 -11.11
CA LEU A 40 -5.44 -3.47 -10.07
C LEU A 40 -4.67 -2.29 -10.65
N ASP A 41 -5.13 -1.09 -10.32
CA ASP A 41 -4.44 0.19 -10.42
C ASP A 41 -5.01 1.09 -9.32
N ASP A 42 -4.93 0.58 -8.09
CA ASP A 42 -5.82 0.97 -7.00
C ASP A 42 -5.02 1.48 -5.78
N PRO A 43 -5.39 2.65 -5.22
CA PRO A 43 -4.83 3.19 -3.99
C PRO A 43 -5.52 2.65 -2.74
N PHE A 44 -4.69 2.19 -1.80
CA PHE A 44 -5.09 1.66 -0.51
C PHE A 44 -4.45 2.43 0.65
N CYS A 45 -5.10 2.43 1.82
CA CYS A 45 -4.59 3.03 3.05
C CYS A 45 -5.08 2.29 4.30
N GLY A 46 -4.85 2.87 5.48
CA GLY A 46 -5.12 2.19 6.75
C GLY A 46 -4.24 0.94 6.89
N LEU A 47 -2.95 1.10 6.59
CA LEU A 47 -1.97 0.02 6.58
C LEU A 47 -1.71 -0.44 8.03
N LEU A 48 -1.94 -1.72 8.30
CA LEU A 48 -1.65 -2.32 9.59
C LEU A 48 -0.16 -2.62 9.68
N ALA A 49 0.45 -2.21 10.80
CA ALA A 49 1.83 -2.52 11.08
C ALA A 49 1.97 -3.92 11.69
N GLU A 50 3.11 -4.58 11.48
CA GLU A 50 3.38 -5.86 12.13
C GLU A 50 3.68 -5.66 13.62
N ALA A 51 2.85 -6.24 14.49
CA ALA A 51 3.06 -6.26 15.93
C ALA A 51 4.14 -7.30 16.30
N ASP A 52 5.41 -6.98 16.06
CA ASP A 52 6.55 -7.84 16.42
C ASP A 52 7.44 -7.25 17.54
N GLY A 53 7.01 -6.16 18.19
CA GLY A 53 7.71 -5.55 19.32
C GLY A 53 8.84 -4.57 18.93
N SER A 54 9.03 -4.30 17.64
CA SER A 54 9.87 -3.21 17.10
C SER A 54 9.00 -1.98 16.71
N PRO A 55 9.55 -0.79 16.38
CA PRO A 55 8.73 0.28 15.79
C PRO A 55 8.02 -0.27 14.54
N GLU A 56 6.71 -0.47 14.67
CA GLU A 56 5.93 -1.42 13.88
C GLU A 56 6.00 -1.05 12.39
N PRO A 57 6.70 -1.84 11.56
CA PRO A 57 6.80 -1.53 10.16
C PRO A 57 5.58 -2.06 9.40
N ILE A 58 5.24 -1.40 8.30
CA ILE A 58 4.30 -1.98 7.33
C ILE A 58 5.05 -3.01 6.50
N VAL A 59 4.42 -4.17 6.29
CA VAL A 59 5.05 -5.31 5.64
C VAL A 59 4.13 -5.86 4.57
N THR A 60 4.68 -6.11 3.39
CA THR A 60 3.99 -6.78 2.29
C THR A 60 4.81 -7.96 1.80
N ARG A 61 4.10 -8.93 1.21
CA ARG A 61 4.73 -10.16 0.70
C ARG A 61 4.24 -10.49 -0.70
N VAL A 62 5.17 -10.83 -1.58
CA VAL A 62 4.92 -11.57 -2.82
C VAL A 62 5.39 -12.99 -2.56
N ILE A 63 4.47 -13.96 -2.66
CA ILE A 63 4.73 -15.36 -2.32
C ILE A 63 4.46 -16.19 -3.57
N ASP A 64 5.44 -16.98 -3.98
CA ASP A 64 5.24 -18.06 -4.95
C ASP A 64 4.79 -19.33 -4.19
N PRO A 65 3.52 -19.76 -4.31
CA PRO A 65 3.04 -20.93 -3.58
C PRO A 65 3.66 -22.24 -4.05
N ALA A 66 4.24 -22.31 -5.26
CA ALA A 66 4.81 -23.55 -5.80
C ALA A 66 6.17 -23.86 -5.18
N SER A 67 7.03 -22.84 -5.03
CA SER A 67 8.37 -22.98 -4.45
C SER A 67 8.44 -22.60 -2.98
N GLY A 68 7.46 -21.85 -2.47
CA GLY A 68 7.50 -21.20 -1.16
C GLY A 68 8.37 -19.95 -1.12
N ALA A 69 9.04 -19.57 -2.23
CA ALA A 69 9.87 -18.39 -2.29
C ALA A 69 9.06 -17.13 -2.00
N MET A 70 9.67 -16.20 -1.26
CA MET A 70 9.00 -14.97 -0.84
C MET A 70 9.90 -13.75 -1.06
N ILE A 71 9.30 -12.68 -1.59
CA ILE A 71 9.85 -11.32 -1.50
C ILE A 71 9.07 -10.59 -0.42
N ARG A 72 9.78 -10.05 0.57
CA ARG A 72 9.24 -9.22 1.64
C ARG A 72 9.67 -7.78 1.40
N ALA A 73 8.71 -6.87 1.34
CA ALA A 73 8.96 -5.44 1.36
C ALA A 73 8.46 -4.86 2.69
N GLN A 74 9.31 -4.07 3.33
CA GLN A 74 9.06 -3.47 4.63
C GLN A 74 9.28 -1.96 4.54
N TRP A 75 8.39 -1.17 5.13
CA TRP A 75 8.60 0.26 5.25
C TRP A 75 8.12 0.85 6.56
N SER A 76 8.64 2.03 6.89
CA SER A 76 8.26 2.78 8.07
C SER A 76 6.93 3.53 7.87
N ALA A 77 6.28 3.90 8.97
CA ALA A 77 4.93 4.47 8.99
C ALA A 77 4.79 5.82 8.23
N GLU A 78 5.89 6.44 7.81
CA GLU A 78 5.84 7.63 6.97
C GLU A 78 5.15 7.35 5.63
N PHE A 79 5.24 6.13 5.11
CA PHE A 79 4.50 5.68 3.93
C PHE A 79 3.13 5.13 4.34
N SER A 80 2.16 6.04 4.47
CA SER A 80 0.82 5.78 5.03
C SER A 80 -0.20 5.21 4.04
N ALA A 81 0.14 5.18 2.75
CA ALA A 81 -0.67 4.65 1.67
C ALA A 81 0.13 3.69 0.79
N CYS A 82 -0.55 2.88 -0.03
CA CYS A 82 0.09 2.02 -1.01
C CYS A 82 -0.78 1.89 -2.26
N VAL A 83 -0.18 2.04 -3.44
CA VAL A 83 -0.83 1.71 -4.72
C VAL A 83 -0.42 0.30 -5.11
N ILE A 84 -1.40 -0.51 -5.52
CA ILE A 84 -1.14 -1.82 -6.11
C ILE A 84 -1.51 -1.76 -7.59
N PHE A 85 -0.52 -1.99 -8.45
CA PHE A 85 -0.72 -2.00 -9.89
C PHE A 85 -0.33 -3.35 -10.50
N THR A 86 -1.19 -3.89 -11.35
CA THR A 86 -0.94 -5.12 -12.09
C THR A 86 -0.96 -4.82 -13.59
N PRO A 87 0.22 -4.59 -14.21
CA PRO A 87 0.28 -4.13 -15.59
C PRO A 87 -0.39 -5.11 -16.57
N PRO A 88 -0.93 -4.62 -17.71
CA PRO A 88 -1.67 -5.45 -18.66
C PRO A 88 -0.93 -6.69 -19.16
N HIS A 89 0.40 -6.67 -19.21
CA HIS A 89 1.21 -7.82 -19.62
C HIS A 89 1.31 -8.93 -18.56
N ARG A 90 0.87 -8.69 -17.32
CA ARG A 90 0.76 -9.67 -16.21
C ARG A 90 2.08 -10.37 -15.82
N ARG A 91 3.23 -9.75 -16.11
CA ARG A 91 4.57 -10.29 -15.78
C ARG A 91 5.20 -9.64 -14.54
N ALA A 92 4.47 -8.74 -13.89
CA ALA A 92 4.91 -8.03 -12.71
C ALA A 92 3.70 -7.64 -11.86
N VAL A 93 3.98 -7.25 -10.63
CA VAL A 93 3.09 -6.49 -9.77
C VAL A 93 3.91 -5.35 -9.18
N CYS A 94 3.31 -4.17 -9.12
CA CYS A 94 3.86 -3.03 -8.40
C CYS A 94 3.16 -2.94 -7.06
N ILE A 95 3.95 -2.90 -5.98
CA ILE A 95 3.51 -2.60 -4.63
C ILE A 95 4.23 -1.31 -4.28
N GLU A 96 3.52 -0.20 -4.30
CA GLU A 96 4.13 1.12 -4.30
C GLU A 96 3.76 1.86 -3.02
N PRO A 97 4.67 2.01 -2.03
CA PRO A 97 4.39 2.75 -0.81
C PRO A 97 4.42 4.26 -1.07
N TYR A 98 3.42 4.98 -0.61
CA TYR A 98 3.28 6.42 -0.78
C TYR A 98 3.18 7.08 0.59
N THR A 99 3.80 8.26 0.72
CA THR A 99 3.70 9.06 1.96
C THR A 99 2.32 9.66 2.13
N VAL A 100 1.60 9.91 1.03
CA VAL A 100 0.26 10.49 0.96
C VAL A 100 -0.64 9.67 0.03
N LEU A 101 -1.91 9.52 0.39
CA LEU A 101 -2.91 8.89 -0.47
C LEU A 101 -3.12 9.75 -1.74
N PRO A 102 -2.93 9.19 -2.96
CA PRO A 102 -2.92 9.97 -4.19
C PRO A 102 -4.28 10.58 -4.54
N GLY A 103 -4.23 11.71 -5.27
CA GLY A 103 -5.39 12.36 -5.89
C GLY A 103 -6.29 13.19 -4.96
N GLN A 104 -5.99 13.25 -3.66
CA GLN A 104 -6.76 14.04 -2.71
C GLN A 104 -6.58 15.56 -2.97
N ARG A 105 -7.70 16.30 -3.01
CA ARG A 105 -7.70 17.75 -3.33
C ARG A 105 -7.59 18.65 -2.10
N ALA A 106 -7.92 18.13 -0.92
CA ALA A 106 -7.95 18.90 0.32
C ALA A 106 -6.69 18.61 1.15
N PHE A 107 -5.89 19.65 1.35
CA PHE A 107 -4.58 19.61 2.01
C PHE A 107 -4.62 19.21 3.49
N ASP A 108 -5.75 19.45 4.16
CA ASP A 108 -5.96 19.22 5.59
C ASP A 108 -6.62 17.85 5.90
N THR A 109 -7.26 17.22 4.92
CA THR A 109 -7.94 15.92 5.10
C THR A 109 -7.29 14.77 4.34
N ALA A 110 -6.30 15.03 3.49
CA ALA A 110 -5.60 13.98 2.74
C ALA A 110 -4.76 13.11 3.69
N ALA A 111 -5.10 11.82 3.77
CA ALA A 111 -4.35 10.85 4.57
C ALA A 111 -2.86 10.85 4.18
N GLY A 112 -2.00 11.28 5.11
CA GLY A 112 -0.54 11.34 4.92
C GLY A 112 0.01 12.65 4.37
N TRP A 113 -0.82 13.68 4.15
CA TRP A 113 -0.31 15.01 3.82
C TRP A 113 0.50 15.59 4.98
N ARG A 114 1.67 16.17 4.67
CA ARG A 114 2.58 16.76 5.67
C ARG A 114 3.14 18.06 5.13
N ILE A 115 3.17 19.08 5.99
CA ILE A 115 3.82 20.36 5.73
C ILE A 115 5.07 20.39 6.61
N LEU A 116 6.23 20.65 6.00
CA LEU A 116 7.50 20.82 6.72
C LEU A 116 7.82 22.31 6.80
N ALA A 117 8.07 22.81 8.01
CA ALA A 117 8.58 24.15 8.22
C ALA A 117 10.02 24.28 7.72
N ALA A 118 10.51 25.52 7.64
CA ALA A 118 11.89 25.79 7.24
C ALA A 118 12.88 25.08 8.18
N GLY A 119 13.71 24.19 7.63
CA GLY A 119 14.69 23.40 8.39
C GLY A 119 14.19 22.01 8.84
N GLU A 120 12.90 21.72 8.74
CA GLU A 120 12.37 20.39 9.07
C GLU A 120 12.67 19.36 7.98
N ARG A 121 12.71 18.08 8.39
CA ARG A 121 13.04 16.95 7.53
C ARG A 121 12.06 15.80 7.80
N LEU A 122 11.67 15.12 6.74
CA LEU A 122 10.98 13.84 6.79
C LEU A 122 11.91 12.76 6.22
N GLY A 123 12.04 11.64 6.90
CA GLY A 123 12.78 10.47 6.43
C GLY A 123 11.90 9.24 6.53
N GLY A 124 12.02 8.34 5.57
CA GLY A 124 11.38 7.03 5.59
C GLY A 124 12.40 5.94 5.31
N ARG A 125 12.14 4.73 5.80
CA ARG A 125 12.93 3.54 5.52
C ARG A 125 12.10 2.59 4.66
N TYR A 126 12.74 2.03 3.64
CA TYR A 126 12.19 0.97 2.81
C TYR A 126 13.25 -0.11 2.63
N THR A 127 12.88 -1.36 2.88
CA THR A 127 13.77 -2.51 2.77
C THR A 127 13.08 -3.61 1.97
N VAL A 128 13.83 -4.27 1.09
CA VAL A 128 13.39 -5.49 0.40
C VAL A 128 14.32 -6.62 0.79
N SER A 129 13.74 -7.76 1.14
CA SER A 129 14.49 -8.98 1.40
C SER A 129 13.81 -10.18 0.75
N THR A 130 14.59 -11.23 0.50
CA THR A 130 14.07 -12.54 0.13
C THR A 130 14.00 -13.41 1.37
N GLY A 131 12.95 -14.24 1.46
CA GLY A 131 12.80 -15.28 2.47
C GLY A 131 12.86 -16.67 1.85
#